data_AF-A0A931V9F4-F1
#
_entry.id   AF-A0A931V9F4-F1
#
_cell.length_a   1.000
_cell.length_b   1.000
_cell.length_c   1.000
_cell.angle_alpha   90.00
_cell.angle_beta   90.00
_cell.angle_gamma   90.00
#
_symmetry.space_group_name_H-M   'P 1'
#
loop_
_entity.id
_entity.type
_entity.pdbx_description
1 polymer ?
#
loop_
_entity_poly.entity_id
_entity_poly.type
_entity_poly.pdbx_seq_one_letter_code
_entity_poly.pdbx_strand_id
1 'polypeptide(L)'
;MPRLLHINCDDTHPWKCIAAAELAIGAGDACVVEADGVPEYGHVLALSGERESLPGDLPRVLRRATMQDQTLAHENQLVAKATWRLCLEKINALRLNMRLVRVHYALDRSHLTVTFTADERVDFRQLVQDLAAETRARVRMRQIGSRDEAAIRGGLSPCGRVLCCAVWLKEFNNIHIRMAKSQGLSLNPAVLNGMCGRLKCCLRFEQAGYEEPQRSDQSGCAAGEDCPRAQPAQSSHSCLAISPETTIIPRHA
;
A
#
# COMPACT_ATOMS: atom_id res chain seq x y z
N MET A 1 -3.46 24.88 15.03
CA MET A 1 -4.29 23.69 15.38
C MET A 1 -3.44 22.45 15.15
N PRO A 2 -3.75 21.26 15.71
CA PRO A 2 -2.98 20.04 15.41
C PRO A 2 -3.01 19.75 13.91
N ARG A 3 -1.85 19.38 13.34
CA ARG A 3 -1.66 19.13 11.91
C ARG A 3 -1.81 17.64 11.63
N LEU A 4 -2.43 17.28 10.51
CA LEU A 4 -2.52 15.90 10.05
C LEU A 4 -1.36 15.60 9.08
N LEU A 5 -0.64 14.53 9.33
CA LEU A 5 0.53 14.13 8.57
C LEU A 5 0.33 12.71 8.03
N HIS A 6 0.82 12.46 6.82
CA HIS A 6 0.97 11.11 6.30
C HIS A 6 2.42 10.68 6.49
N ILE A 7 2.65 9.68 7.32
CA ILE A 7 4.00 9.24 7.72
C ILE A 7 4.20 7.79 7.31
N ASN A 8 5.35 7.51 6.74
CA ASN A 8 5.76 6.15 6.41
C ASN A 8 6.76 5.66 7.47
N CYS A 9 6.33 4.74 8.34
CA CYS A 9 7.16 4.18 9.41
C CYS A 9 7.76 2.81 9.04
N ASP A 10 7.05 2.02 8.24
CA ASP A 10 7.37 0.61 7.99
C ASP A 10 7.27 0.26 6.51
N ASP A 11 7.53 1.20 5.60
CA ASP A 11 7.39 1.09 4.13
C ASP A 11 6.09 0.41 3.66
N THR A 12 5.04 0.47 4.49
CA THR A 12 3.72 -0.05 4.16
C THR A 12 2.77 1.10 3.85
N HIS A 13 1.50 0.92 4.20
CA HIS A 13 0.50 1.97 4.06
C HIS A 13 0.89 3.15 4.95
N PRO A 14 0.87 4.39 4.42
CA PRO A 14 1.14 5.58 5.22
C PRO A 14 0.19 5.68 6.41
N TRP A 15 0.73 5.98 7.56
CA TRP A 15 -0.04 6.21 8.77
C TRP A 15 -0.55 7.65 8.76
N LYS A 16 -1.81 7.84 9.11
CA LYS A 16 -2.36 9.15 9.41
C LYS A 16 -1.98 9.50 10.85
N CYS A 17 -1.14 10.50 11.04
CA CYS A 17 -0.60 10.88 12.34
C CYS A 17 -0.93 12.33 12.67
N ILE A 18 -1.07 12.63 13.97
CA ILE A 18 -1.31 13.98 14.48
C ILE A 18 0.01 14.57 14.97
N ALA A 19 0.34 15.79 14.54
CA ALA A 19 1.47 16.56 15.07
C ALA A 19 1.02 17.84 15.77
N ALA A 20 1.75 18.23 16.81
CA ALA A 20 1.59 19.53 17.45
C ALA A 20 1.89 20.67 16.46
N ALA A 21 1.14 21.77 16.55
CA ALA A 21 1.28 22.92 15.63
C ALA A 21 2.67 23.55 15.68
N GLU A 22 3.29 23.52 16.86
CA GLU A 22 4.60 24.13 17.17
C GLU A 22 5.77 23.30 16.63
N LEU A 23 5.52 22.05 16.21
CA LEU A 23 6.55 21.15 15.74
C LEU A 23 6.92 21.52 14.28
N ALA A 24 8.13 22.05 14.10
CA ALA A 24 8.68 22.45 12.80
C ALA A 24 9.03 21.23 11.92
N ILE A 25 7.99 20.55 11.41
CA ILE A 25 8.09 19.37 10.52
C ILE A 25 7.43 19.67 9.17
N GLY A 26 8.17 19.36 8.11
CA GLY A 26 7.75 19.43 6.71
C GLY A 26 7.74 18.07 6.03
N ALA A 27 7.31 18.04 4.76
CA ALA A 27 7.43 16.85 3.92
C ALA A 27 8.92 16.52 3.69
N GLY A 28 9.26 15.24 3.75
CA GLY A 28 10.64 14.73 3.64
C GLY A 28 11.39 14.63 4.95
N ASP A 29 10.95 15.29 6.03
CA ASP A 29 11.60 15.20 7.33
C ASP A 29 11.44 13.80 7.94
N ALA A 30 12.47 13.37 8.67
CA ALA A 30 12.41 12.20 9.54
C ALA A 30 11.86 12.57 10.91
N CYS A 31 11.00 11.71 11.47
CA CYS A 31 10.31 11.95 12.72
C CYS A 31 10.11 10.67 13.52
N VAL A 32 9.86 10.84 14.82
CA VAL A 32 9.49 9.77 15.73
C VAL A 32 8.00 9.89 16.03
N VAL A 33 7.27 8.81 15.79
CA VAL A 33 5.82 8.69 16.01
C VAL A 33 5.58 7.71 17.14
N GLU A 34 4.62 8.00 18.00
CA GLU A 34 4.11 7.07 18.99
C GLU A 34 2.78 6.49 18.50
N ALA A 35 2.72 5.17 18.37
CA ALA A 35 1.49 4.42 18.13
C ALA A 35 1.32 3.37 19.23
N ASP A 36 0.17 3.38 19.91
CA ASP A 36 -0.13 2.48 21.03
C ASP A 36 0.97 2.44 22.12
N GLY A 37 1.64 3.57 22.36
CA GLY A 37 2.76 3.67 23.31
C GLY A 37 4.09 3.08 22.82
N VAL A 38 4.21 2.78 21.52
CA VAL A 38 5.43 2.26 20.89
C VAL A 38 6.04 3.34 20.00
N PRO A 39 7.33 3.69 20.20
CA PRO A 39 8.01 4.65 19.34
C PRO A 39 8.41 4.00 18.01
N GLU A 40 8.04 4.65 16.92
CA GLU A 40 8.32 4.26 15.55
C GLU A 40 9.07 5.38 14.83
N TYR A 41 10.03 4.98 14.00
CA TYR A 41 10.77 5.91 13.15
C TYR A 41 10.12 5.96 11.77
N GLY A 42 9.89 7.17 11.23
CA GLY A 42 9.28 7.31 9.93
C GLY A 42 9.58 8.62 9.22
N HIS A 43 9.24 8.66 7.94
CA HIS A 43 9.41 9.82 7.07
C HIS A 43 8.07 10.45 6.72
N VAL A 44 8.00 11.77 6.78
CA VAL A 44 6.78 12.52 6.41
C VAL A 44 6.65 12.52 4.90
N LEU A 45 5.60 11.89 4.38
CA LEU A 45 5.30 11.86 2.95
C LEU A 45 4.55 13.10 2.50
N ALA A 46 3.53 13.49 3.26
CA ALA A 46 2.66 14.61 2.90
C ALA A 46 2.07 15.28 4.14
N LEU A 47 1.79 16.57 3.99
CA LEU A 47 1.07 17.38 4.95
C LEU A 47 -0.39 17.44 4.48
N SER A 48 -1.30 16.81 5.21
CA SER A 48 -2.72 16.98 4.95
C SER A 48 -3.16 18.28 5.63
N GLY A 49 -3.76 19.18 4.86
CA GLY A 49 -4.20 20.50 5.35
C GLY A 49 -5.18 20.41 6.54
N GLU A 50 -5.42 21.54 7.20
CA GLU A 50 -6.35 21.64 8.33
C GLU A 50 -7.80 21.41 7.88
N ARG A 51 -8.28 20.16 7.87
CA ARG A 51 -9.68 19.74 8.09
C ARG A 51 -9.91 18.32 7.60
N GLU A 52 -10.05 17.42 8.55
CA GLU A 52 -11.02 16.33 8.56
C GLU A 52 -11.28 16.08 10.05
N SER A 53 -12.52 15.78 10.46
CA SER A 53 -12.82 15.40 11.84
C SER A 53 -11.86 14.29 12.24
N LEU A 54 -10.92 14.59 13.14
CA LEU A 54 -9.86 13.66 13.49
C LEU A 54 -10.51 12.45 14.18
N PRO A 55 -10.32 11.22 13.65
CA PRO A 55 -10.66 10.01 14.39
C PRO A 55 -9.98 10.05 15.75
N GLY A 56 -10.69 9.63 16.80
CA GLY A 56 -10.27 9.83 18.20
C GLY A 56 -9.00 9.10 18.65
N ASP A 57 -8.36 8.30 17.78
CA ASP A 57 -7.24 7.43 18.14
C ASP A 57 -6.19 7.31 17.01
N LEU A 58 -5.67 8.46 16.57
CA LEU A 58 -4.56 8.49 15.61
C LEU A 58 -3.20 8.54 16.34
N PRO A 59 -2.17 7.86 15.81
CA PRO A 59 -0.79 7.99 16.27
C PRO A 59 -0.31 9.43 16.33
N ARG A 60 0.59 9.73 17.26
CA ARG A 60 1.07 11.10 17.51
C ARG A 60 2.54 11.25 17.16
N VAL A 61 2.90 12.34 16.48
CA VAL A 61 4.30 12.68 16.26
C VAL A 61 4.86 13.28 17.53
N LEU A 62 5.89 12.64 18.09
CA LEU A 62 6.55 13.09 19.30
C LEU A 62 7.53 14.23 18.99
N ARG A 63 8.39 14.02 17.99
CA ARG A 63 9.50 14.93 17.67
C ARG A 63 10.11 14.66 16.31
N ARG A 64 10.95 15.59 15.84
CA ARG A 64 11.89 15.35 14.74
C ARG A 64 12.90 14.28 15.14
N ALA A 65 13.28 13.45 14.18
CA ALA A 65 14.30 12.44 14.40
C ALA A 65 15.67 13.11 14.53
N THR A 66 16.41 12.67 15.54
CA THR A 66 17.80 13.07 15.77
C THR A 66 18.75 12.17 14.97
N MET A 67 20.03 12.54 14.88
CA MET A 67 21.06 11.67 14.27
C MET A 67 21.17 10.31 14.99
N GLN A 68 20.94 10.29 16.31
CA GLN A 68 20.93 9.05 17.08
C GLN A 68 19.76 8.15 16.66
N ASP A 69 18.56 8.70 16.47
CA ASP A 69 17.41 7.91 16.02
C ASP A 69 17.61 7.35 14.62
N GLN A 70 18.20 8.12 13.71
CA GLN A 70 18.52 7.66 12.36
C GLN A 70 19.52 6.50 12.38
N THR A 71 20.54 6.59 13.25
CA THR A 71 21.51 5.51 13.45
C THR A 71 20.84 4.26 14.01
N LEU A 72 20.01 4.41 15.05
CA LEU A 72 19.24 3.29 15.63
C LEU A 72 18.30 2.67 14.60
N ALA A 73 17.58 3.46 13.81
CA ALA A 73 16.70 2.98 12.76
C ALA A 73 17.47 2.18 11.69
N HIS A 74 18.67 2.65 11.30
CA HIS A 74 19.53 1.93 10.37
C HIS A 74 20.01 0.59 10.96
N GLU A 75 20.46 0.56 12.21
CA GLU A 75 20.82 -0.69 12.89
C GLU A 75 19.62 -1.64 12.99
N ASN A 76 18.43 -1.12 13.29
CA ASN A 76 17.20 -1.91 13.36
C ASN A 76 16.89 -2.57 12.01
N GLN A 77 17.15 -1.89 10.89
CA GLN A 77 17.01 -2.50 9.56
C GLN A 77 18.00 -3.65 9.34
N LEU A 78 19.24 -3.53 9.81
CA LEU A 78 20.24 -4.60 9.72
C LEU A 78 19.85 -5.81 10.58
N VAL A 79 19.42 -5.57 11.82
CA VAL A 79 18.93 -6.62 12.72
C VAL A 79 17.68 -7.27 12.15
N ALA A 80 16.73 -6.50 11.59
CA ALA A 80 15.54 -7.01 10.94
C ALA A 80 15.87 -7.97 9.78
N LYS A 81 16.90 -7.68 8.98
CA LYS A 81 17.38 -8.58 7.91
C LYS A 81 17.91 -9.91 8.46
N ALA A 82 18.59 -9.90 9.60
CA ALA A 82 19.04 -11.13 10.26
C ALA A 82 17.85 -11.90 10.84
N THR A 83 16.98 -11.22 11.57
CA THR A 83 15.75 -11.80 12.17
C THR A 83 14.82 -12.36 11.10
N TRP A 84 14.76 -11.77 9.91
CA TRP A 84 14.02 -12.30 8.76
C TRP A 84 14.41 -13.73 8.42
N ARG A 85 15.72 -14.01 8.32
CA ARG A 85 16.24 -15.33 7.96
C ARG A 85 15.89 -16.36 9.05
N LEU A 86 16.09 -15.96 10.30
CA LEU A 86 15.72 -16.75 11.47
C LEU A 86 14.22 -17.08 11.49
N CYS A 87 13.35 -16.10 11.25
CA CYS A 87 11.91 -16.31 11.14
C CYS A 87 11.59 -17.34 10.06
N LEU A 88 12.21 -17.22 8.89
CA LEU A 88 11.98 -18.13 7.77
C LEU A 88 12.40 -19.56 8.09
N GLU A 89 13.56 -19.74 8.75
CA GLU A 89 14.04 -21.05 9.21
C GLU A 89 13.06 -21.70 10.19
N LYS A 90 12.58 -20.95 11.19
CA LYS A 90 11.60 -21.45 12.16
C LYS A 90 10.25 -21.77 11.53
N ILE A 91 9.77 -20.95 10.59
CA ILE A 91 8.52 -21.21 9.84
C ILE A 91 8.61 -22.55 9.11
N ASN A 92 9.76 -22.81 8.46
CA ASN A 92 10.00 -24.07 7.75
C ASN A 92 10.11 -25.26 8.71
N ALA A 93 10.82 -25.10 9.84
CA ALA A 93 10.96 -26.14 10.86
C ALA A 93 9.61 -26.54 11.48
N LEU A 94 8.75 -25.55 11.75
CA LEU A 94 7.39 -25.74 12.28
C LEU A 94 6.36 -26.12 11.21
N ARG A 95 6.76 -26.15 9.92
CA ARG A 95 5.89 -26.45 8.76
C ARG A 95 4.62 -25.61 8.72
N LEU A 96 4.73 -24.32 9.03
CA LEU A 96 3.59 -23.41 9.02
C LEU A 96 3.25 -23.03 7.57
N ASN A 97 1.98 -23.19 7.18
CA ASN A 97 1.49 -22.80 5.85
C ASN A 97 1.29 -21.28 5.77
N MET A 98 2.40 -20.53 5.74
CA MET A 98 2.41 -19.08 5.67
C MET A 98 3.59 -18.56 4.85
N ARG A 99 3.44 -17.36 4.29
CA ARG A 99 4.50 -16.65 3.58
C ARG A 99 4.89 -15.42 4.36
N LEU A 100 6.16 -15.38 4.78
CA LEU A 100 6.74 -14.22 5.44
C LEU A 100 6.84 -13.06 4.43
N VAL A 101 6.39 -11.86 4.83
CA VAL A 101 6.36 -10.67 3.96
C VAL A 101 7.26 -9.54 4.47
N ARG A 102 7.17 -9.19 5.76
CA ARG A 102 8.08 -8.20 6.38
C ARG A 102 8.42 -8.59 7.82
N VAL A 103 9.60 -8.20 8.28
CA VAL A 103 9.96 -8.16 9.70
C VAL A 103 10.39 -6.73 10.01
N HIS A 104 9.81 -6.11 11.05
CA HIS A 104 10.02 -4.72 11.42
C HIS A 104 10.22 -4.59 12.92
N TYR A 105 11.21 -3.81 13.34
CA TYR A 105 11.42 -3.46 14.74
C TYR A 105 10.97 -2.02 14.99
N ALA A 106 10.30 -1.81 16.13
CA ALA A 106 10.09 -0.48 16.68
C ALA A 106 11.45 0.22 16.93
N LEU A 107 11.44 1.55 17.04
CA LEU A 107 12.67 2.34 17.17
C LEU A 107 13.51 1.90 18.39
N ASP A 108 12.86 1.63 19.51
CA ASP A 108 13.47 1.17 20.77
C ASP A 108 13.73 -0.34 20.84
N ARG A 109 13.45 -1.09 19.78
CA ARG A 109 13.48 -2.57 19.70
C ARG A 109 12.57 -3.29 20.70
N SER A 110 11.63 -2.59 21.35
CA SER A 110 10.71 -3.19 22.32
C SER A 110 9.70 -4.13 21.64
N HIS A 111 9.32 -3.83 20.40
CA HIS A 111 8.34 -4.57 19.63
C HIS A 111 8.92 -5.06 18.31
N LEU A 112 8.59 -6.30 17.97
CA LEU A 112 8.91 -6.93 16.70
C LEU A 112 7.62 -7.25 15.96
N THR A 113 7.35 -6.57 14.85
CA THR A 113 6.20 -6.84 13.99
C THR A 113 6.59 -7.77 12.86
N VAL A 114 5.98 -8.94 12.82
CA VAL A 114 6.16 -9.95 11.77
C VAL A 114 4.92 -9.93 10.89
N THR A 115 5.07 -9.44 9.66
CA THR A 115 4.01 -9.37 8.67
C THR A 115 4.07 -10.58 7.76
N PHE A 116 2.94 -11.27 7.61
CA PHE A 116 2.83 -12.48 6.81
C PHE A 116 1.52 -12.53 6.03
N THR A 117 1.47 -13.41 5.03
CA THR A 117 0.23 -13.78 4.35
C THR A 117 -0.01 -15.28 4.47
N ALA A 118 -1.28 -15.67 4.51
CA ALA A 118 -1.72 -17.05 4.58
C ALA A 118 -3.15 -17.13 4.02
N ASP A 119 -3.44 -18.21 3.30
CA ASP A 119 -4.78 -18.46 2.74
C ASP A 119 -5.73 -19.04 3.80
N GLU A 120 -5.17 -19.82 4.73
CA GLU A 120 -5.89 -20.46 5.82
C GLU A 120 -5.43 -19.92 7.18
N ARG A 121 -6.16 -20.29 8.24
CA ARG A 121 -5.80 -19.92 9.60
C ARG A 121 -4.55 -20.70 10.03
N VAL A 122 -3.51 -19.98 10.43
CA VAL A 122 -2.23 -20.54 10.88
C VAL A 122 -2.12 -20.45 12.39
N ASP A 123 -1.74 -21.55 13.04
CA ASP A 123 -1.39 -21.55 14.47
C ASP A 123 0.09 -21.23 14.66
N PHE A 124 0.39 -19.97 14.93
CA PHE A 124 1.76 -19.46 15.10
C PHE A 124 2.19 -19.35 16.57
N ARG A 125 1.48 -19.97 17.52
CA ARG A 125 1.80 -19.85 18.96
C ARG A 125 3.22 -20.27 19.31
N GLN A 126 3.68 -21.40 18.75
CA GLN A 126 5.05 -21.87 18.95
C GLN A 126 6.09 -20.91 18.34
N LEU A 127 5.83 -20.43 17.11
CA LEU A 127 6.70 -19.47 16.44
C LEU A 127 6.88 -18.19 17.27
N VAL A 128 5.79 -17.67 17.86
CA VAL A 128 5.84 -16.48 18.71
C VAL A 128 6.73 -16.72 19.94
N GLN A 129 6.63 -17.89 20.58
CA GLN A 129 7.47 -18.23 21.72
C GLN A 129 8.94 -18.31 21.34
N ASP A 130 9.26 -19.00 20.24
CA ASP A 130 10.63 -19.17 19.77
C ASP A 130 11.26 -17.82 19.38
N LEU A 131 10.51 -16.94 18.72
CA LEU A 131 10.99 -15.61 18.35
C LEU A 131 11.14 -14.69 19.56
N ALA A 132 10.22 -14.75 20.53
CA ALA A 132 10.31 -13.96 21.75
C ALA A 132 11.55 -14.34 22.59
N ALA A 133 11.86 -15.64 22.66
CA ALA A 133 13.05 -16.14 23.36
C ALA A 133 14.36 -15.60 22.77
N GLU A 134 14.42 -15.44 21.45
CA GLU A 134 15.64 -15.09 20.73
C GLU A 134 15.82 -13.57 20.56
N THR A 135 14.73 -12.83 20.39
CA THR A 135 14.76 -11.40 20.08
C THR A 135 14.61 -10.50 21.31
N ARG A 136 14.18 -11.05 22.46
CA ARG A 136 13.86 -10.32 23.70
C ARG A 136 12.87 -9.16 23.51
N ALA A 137 12.16 -9.15 22.39
CA ALA A 137 11.16 -8.15 22.03
C ALA A 137 9.76 -8.77 22.10
N ARG A 138 8.74 -7.93 22.29
CA ARG A 138 7.35 -8.35 22.20
C ARG A 138 6.98 -8.59 20.73
N VAL A 139 6.75 -9.85 20.38
CA VAL A 139 6.42 -10.25 19.00
C VAL A 139 4.94 -9.99 18.71
N ARG A 140 4.67 -9.21 17.66
CA ARG A 140 3.33 -8.92 17.11
C ARG A 140 3.23 -9.56 15.73
N MET A 141 2.26 -10.44 15.54
CA MET A 141 2.00 -11.07 14.25
C MET A 141 0.94 -10.26 13.49
N ARG A 142 1.22 -9.90 12.24
CA ARG A 142 0.31 -9.14 11.37
C ARG A 142 0.01 -9.93 10.10
N GLN A 143 -1.23 -10.37 9.93
CA GLN A 143 -1.68 -10.97 8.68
C GLN A 143 -2.10 -9.89 7.69
N ILE A 144 -1.68 -10.01 6.43
CA ILE A 144 -2.10 -9.15 5.32
C ILE A 144 -2.63 -9.96 4.15
N GLY A 145 -3.47 -9.33 3.32
CA GLY A 145 -4.03 -9.96 2.13
C GLY A 145 -3.00 -10.09 0.99
N SER A 146 -3.29 -10.95 0.01
CA SER A 146 -2.42 -11.16 -1.16
C SER A 146 -2.18 -9.88 -1.98
N ARG A 147 -3.13 -8.95 -1.97
CA ARG A 147 -2.98 -7.65 -2.64
C ARG A 147 -1.99 -6.74 -1.93
N ASP A 148 -2.04 -6.70 -0.59
CA ASP A 148 -1.10 -5.91 0.20
C ASP A 148 0.31 -6.50 0.11
N GLU A 149 0.43 -7.83 0.07
CA GLU A 149 1.71 -8.49 -0.23
C GLU A 149 2.26 -8.02 -1.58
N ALA A 150 1.43 -8.01 -2.63
CA ALA A 150 1.85 -7.53 -3.94
C ALA A 150 2.19 -6.03 -3.94
N ALA A 151 1.48 -5.21 -3.16
CA ALA A 151 1.78 -3.79 -3.02
C ALA A 151 3.14 -3.55 -2.34
N ILE A 152 3.46 -4.33 -1.31
CA ILE A 152 4.74 -4.25 -0.59
C ILE A 152 5.90 -4.77 -1.44
N ARG A 153 5.72 -5.92 -2.12
CA ARG A 153 6.75 -6.47 -3.02
C ARG A 153 6.97 -5.59 -4.25
N GLY A 154 5.94 -4.87 -4.69
CA GLY A 154 5.96 -4.11 -5.93
C GLY A 154 6.08 -4.99 -7.18
N GLY A 155 6.44 -4.39 -8.30
CA GLY A 155 6.66 -5.07 -9.58
C GLY A 155 5.87 -4.46 -10.74
N LEU A 156 5.89 -5.16 -11.87
CA LEU A 156 5.18 -4.78 -13.09
C LEU A 156 3.91 -5.60 -13.26
N SER A 157 2.84 -4.91 -13.66
CA SER A 157 1.56 -5.51 -14.06
C SER A 157 1.65 -5.99 -15.52
N PRO A 158 0.79 -6.94 -15.97
CA PRO A 158 0.73 -7.35 -17.38
C PRO A 158 0.48 -6.20 -18.38
N CYS A 159 0.02 -5.02 -17.92
CA CYS A 159 -0.08 -3.81 -18.75
C CYS A 159 1.25 -3.05 -18.94
N GLY A 160 2.38 -3.58 -18.44
CA GLY A 160 3.70 -2.98 -18.56
C GLY A 160 3.99 -1.84 -17.57
N ARG A 161 3.01 -1.46 -16.74
CA ARG A 161 3.15 -0.42 -15.70
C ARG A 161 3.43 -1.03 -14.34
N VAL A 162 4.02 -0.25 -13.44
CA VAL A 162 4.11 -0.58 -12.01
C VAL A 162 2.73 -0.87 -11.40
N LEU A 163 2.67 -1.74 -10.40
CA LEU A 163 1.41 -2.14 -9.77
C LEU A 163 0.66 -0.91 -9.22
N CYS A 164 -0.60 -0.72 -9.63
CA CYS A 164 -1.42 0.41 -9.16
C CYS A 164 -1.54 0.45 -7.62
N CYS A 165 -1.64 -0.73 -6.98
CA CYS A 165 -1.70 -0.86 -5.52
C CYS A 165 -0.39 -0.51 -4.81
N ALA A 166 0.74 -0.64 -5.49
CA ALA A 166 2.03 -0.22 -4.94
C ALA A 166 2.17 1.31 -5.00
N VAL A 167 1.66 1.95 -6.07
CA VAL A 167 1.89 3.38 -6.31
C VAL A 167 0.83 4.28 -5.69
N TRP A 168 -0.42 4.22 -6.15
CA TRP A 168 -1.39 5.28 -5.86
C TRP A 168 -2.76 4.77 -5.41
N LEU A 169 -3.18 3.58 -5.84
CA LEU A 169 -4.50 3.05 -5.51
C LEU A 169 -4.44 2.28 -4.19
N LYS A 170 -4.73 2.96 -3.07
CA LYS A 170 -4.67 2.40 -1.71
C LYS A 170 -6.02 1.98 -1.13
N GLU A 171 -7.11 2.51 -1.68
CA GLU A 171 -8.47 2.15 -1.30
C GLU A 171 -9.06 1.18 -2.32
N PHE A 172 -9.57 0.06 -1.84
CA PHE A 172 -10.05 -1.02 -2.68
C PHE A 172 -11.52 -1.29 -2.41
N ASN A 173 -12.37 -0.92 -3.34
CA ASN A 173 -13.78 -1.33 -3.31
C ASN A 173 -13.91 -2.75 -3.85
N ASN A 174 -15.03 -3.39 -3.55
CA ASN A 174 -15.34 -4.72 -4.07
C ASN A 174 -15.37 -4.70 -5.62
N ILE A 175 -14.72 -5.71 -6.20
CA ILE A 175 -14.58 -5.87 -7.65
C ILE A 175 -15.39 -7.08 -8.05
N HIS A 176 -16.29 -6.90 -9.02
CA HIS A 176 -17.16 -7.95 -9.51
C HIS A 176 -16.83 -8.30 -10.96
N ILE A 177 -16.99 -9.57 -11.32
CA ILE A 177 -16.75 -10.04 -12.70
C ILE A 177 -17.67 -9.35 -13.72
N ARG A 178 -18.80 -8.78 -13.28
CA ARG A 178 -19.70 -7.96 -14.12
C ARG A 178 -19.02 -6.70 -14.66
N MET A 179 -18.09 -6.11 -13.91
CA MET A 179 -17.32 -4.93 -14.36
C MET A 179 -16.44 -5.28 -15.56
N ALA A 180 -15.79 -6.46 -15.53
CA ALA A 180 -15.02 -6.93 -16.67
C ALA A 180 -15.90 -7.12 -17.92
N LYS A 181 -17.13 -7.63 -17.75
CA LYS A 181 -18.10 -7.76 -18.84
C LYS A 181 -18.51 -6.40 -19.41
N SER A 182 -18.85 -5.41 -18.58
CA SER A 182 -19.21 -4.07 -19.05
C SER A 182 -18.06 -3.36 -19.76
N GLN A 183 -16.82 -3.72 -19.45
CA GLN A 183 -15.61 -3.19 -20.08
C GLN A 183 -15.20 -3.94 -21.36
N GLY A 184 -15.99 -4.94 -21.79
CA GLY A 184 -15.69 -5.73 -22.97
C GLY A 184 -14.47 -6.65 -22.83
N LEU A 185 -14.05 -6.97 -21.59
CA LEU A 185 -12.91 -7.84 -21.34
C LEU A 185 -13.30 -9.32 -21.37
N SER A 186 -12.42 -10.15 -21.91
CA SER A 186 -12.57 -11.60 -21.89
C SER A 186 -12.61 -12.13 -20.45
N LEU A 187 -13.41 -13.17 -20.20
CA LEU A 187 -13.52 -13.79 -18.88
C LEU A 187 -12.37 -14.74 -18.53
N ASN A 188 -11.27 -14.68 -19.27
CA ASN A 188 -10.09 -15.49 -18.99
C ASN A 188 -9.39 -14.99 -17.69
N PRO A 189 -9.17 -15.86 -16.68
CA PRO A 189 -8.48 -15.48 -15.44
C PRO A 189 -7.10 -14.84 -15.66
N ALA A 190 -6.35 -15.25 -16.70
CA ALA A 190 -5.04 -14.66 -17.00
C ALA A 190 -5.14 -13.17 -17.39
N VAL A 191 -6.28 -12.77 -17.98
CA VAL A 191 -6.56 -11.38 -18.36
C VAL A 191 -7.19 -10.61 -17.20
N LEU A 192 -8.02 -11.27 -16.37
CA LEU A 192 -8.76 -10.59 -15.30
C LEU A 192 -7.99 -10.44 -14.00
N ASN A 193 -7.07 -11.36 -13.71
CA ASN A 193 -6.35 -11.37 -12.46
C ASN A 193 -5.13 -10.44 -12.53
N GLY A 194 -4.89 -9.73 -11.44
CA GLY A 194 -3.64 -9.02 -11.22
C GLY A 194 -2.56 -9.97 -10.70
N MET A 195 -1.36 -9.43 -10.53
CA MET A 195 -0.21 -10.18 -9.97
C MET A 195 -0.47 -10.74 -8.56
N CYS A 196 -1.45 -10.20 -7.84
CA CYS A 196 -1.89 -10.70 -6.53
C CYS A 196 -2.86 -11.91 -6.60
N GLY A 197 -3.15 -12.43 -7.79
CA GLY A 197 -4.07 -13.56 -8.01
C GLY A 197 -5.56 -13.24 -7.88
N ARG A 198 -5.91 -12.00 -7.51
CA ARG A 198 -7.30 -11.49 -7.45
C ARG A 198 -7.62 -10.63 -8.67
N LEU A 199 -8.90 -10.36 -8.90
CA LEU A 199 -9.35 -9.43 -9.95
C LEU A 199 -8.59 -8.09 -9.89
N LYS A 200 -8.23 -7.57 -11.07
CA LYS A 200 -7.51 -6.31 -11.24
C LYS A 200 -8.25 -5.15 -10.61
N CYS A 201 -7.56 -4.39 -9.75
CA CYS A 201 -8.09 -3.19 -9.08
C CYS A 201 -8.45 -2.05 -10.05
N CYS A 202 -7.80 -1.99 -11.22
CA CYS A 202 -8.15 -1.01 -12.27
C CYS A 202 -9.57 -1.20 -12.83
N LEU A 203 -10.12 -2.43 -12.81
CA LEU A 203 -11.50 -2.67 -13.28
C LEU A 203 -12.49 -1.75 -12.56
N ARG A 204 -12.36 -1.62 -11.24
CA ARG A 204 -13.28 -0.76 -10.47
C ARG A 204 -13.01 0.72 -10.70
N PHE A 205 -11.74 1.09 -10.82
CA PHE A 205 -11.31 2.47 -11.03
C PHE A 205 -11.81 3.02 -12.37
N GLU A 206 -11.68 2.23 -13.43
CA GLU A 206 -12.04 2.63 -14.80
C GLU A 206 -13.55 2.57 -15.03
N GLN A 207 -14.29 1.82 -14.21
CA GLN A 207 -15.72 1.54 -14.39
C GLN A 207 -16.58 2.79 -14.64
N ALA A 208 -16.30 3.92 -13.96
CA ALA A 208 -17.08 5.15 -14.14
C ALA A 208 -17.07 5.63 -15.60
N GLY A 209 -15.92 5.57 -16.28
CA GLY A 209 -15.80 5.96 -17.68
C GLY A 209 -16.49 5.00 -18.67
N TYR A 210 -16.81 3.78 -18.24
CA TYR A 210 -17.57 2.81 -19.05
C TYR A 210 -19.09 2.91 -18.82
N GLU A 211 -19.54 3.49 -17.70
CA GLU A 211 -20.95 3.69 -17.40
C GLU A 211 -21.53 4.95 -18.09
N GLU A 212 -20.71 5.98 -18.29
CA GLU A 212 -21.09 7.21 -19.01
C GLU A 212 -21.56 7.01 -20.47
N PRO A 213 -20.83 6.28 -21.34
CA PRO A 213 -21.23 6.07 -22.74
C PRO A 213 -22.50 5.21 -22.93
N GLN A 214 -22.98 4.50 -21.89
CA GLN A 214 -24.21 3.71 -21.99
C GLN A 214 -25.49 4.54 -21.79
N ARG A 215 -25.38 5.79 -21.31
CA ARG A 215 -26.53 6.68 -21.11
C ARG A 215 -26.88 7.52 -22.33
N SER A 216 -25.93 7.79 -23.23
CA SER A 216 -26.18 8.58 -24.44
C SER A 216 -26.89 7.81 -25.56
N ASP A 217 -26.88 6.47 -25.52
CA ASP A 217 -27.53 5.62 -26.54
C ASP A 217 -29.02 5.32 -26.25
N GLN A 218 -29.61 5.91 -25.21
CA GLN A 218 -31.02 5.70 -24.84
C GLN A 218 -31.91 6.95 -24.97
N SER A 219 -31.52 7.95 -25.76
CA SER A 219 -32.49 8.88 -26.35
C SER A 219 -32.90 8.33 -27.72
N GLY A 220 -34.11 7.78 -27.79
CA GLY A 220 -34.60 6.98 -28.91
C GLY A 220 -34.43 7.64 -30.28
N CYS A 221 -33.68 6.97 -31.16
CA CYS A 221 -33.89 7.07 -32.59
C CYS A 221 -34.96 6.04 -32.98
N ALA A 222 -36.21 6.49 -33.11
CA ALA A 222 -37.20 5.75 -33.86
C ALA A 222 -36.72 5.63 -35.31
N ALA A 223 -36.82 4.42 -35.86
CA ALA A 223 -36.40 4.09 -37.21
C ALA A 223 -37.05 5.00 -38.26
N GLY A 224 -36.26 5.50 -39.20
CA GLY A 224 -36.74 6.18 -40.40
C GLY A 224 -35.79 7.26 -40.92
N GLU A 225 -35.05 6.91 -41.97
CA GLU A 225 -34.44 7.80 -42.97
C GLU A 225 -33.09 8.49 -42.61
N ASP A 226 -32.05 8.05 -43.36
CA ASP A 226 -30.75 8.66 -43.61
C ASP A 226 -29.93 9.24 -42.45
N CYS A 227 -29.16 8.38 -41.78
CA CYS A 227 -28.06 8.81 -40.92
C CYS A 227 -26.73 8.82 -41.71
N PRO A 228 -26.11 9.99 -41.96
CA PRO A 228 -24.79 10.03 -42.60
C PRO A 228 -23.75 9.48 -41.63
N ARG A 229 -23.06 8.42 -42.07
CA ARG A 229 -21.93 7.75 -41.41
C ARG A 229 -21.07 8.76 -40.63
N ALA A 230 -21.10 8.67 -39.30
CA ALA A 230 -20.26 9.47 -38.43
C ALA A 230 -18.78 9.13 -38.72
N GLN A 231 -18.06 10.09 -39.28
CA GLN A 231 -16.61 10.02 -39.40
C GLN A 231 -15.98 10.09 -38.00
N PRO A 232 -14.82 9.43 -37.78
CA PRO A 232 -14.16 9.46 -36.48
C PRO A 232 -13.77 10.89 -36.13
N ALA A 233 -14.23 11.37 -34.97
CA ALA A 233 -13.88 12.68 -34.45
C ALA A 233 -12.36 12.79 -34.30
N GLN A 234 -11.77 13.72 -35.06
CA GLN A 234 -10.39 14.12 -34.91
C GLN A 234 -10.21 14.71 -33.51
N SER A 235 -9.47 14.03 -32.64
CA SER A 235 -9.15 14.48 -31.29
C SER A 235 -8.13 15.61 -31.35
N SER A 236 -8.59 16.85 -31.43
CA SER A 236 -7.79 18.04 -31.13
C SER A 236 -7.77 18.29 -29.63
N HIS A 237 -6.98 17.52 -28.87
CA HIS A 237 -6.54 17.96 -27.56
C HIS A 237 -5.06 17.61 -27.36
N SER A 238 -4.30 18.68 -27.16
CA SER A 238 -2.86 18.72 -27.04
C SER A 238 -2.35 17.73 -25.99
N CYS A 239 -1.38 16.90 -26.41
CA CYS A 239 -0.47 16.21 -25.51
C CYS A 239 0.22 17.23 -24.59
N LEU A 240 -0.23 17.34 -23.35
CA LEU A 240 0.63 17.84 -22.28
C LEU A 240 1.58 16.70 -21.92
N ALA A 241 2.75 16.75 -22.56
CA ALA A 241 3.90 15.94 -22.22
C ALA A 241 4.26 16.18 -20.74
N ILE A 242 4.13 15.15 -19.92
CA ILE A 242 4.70 15.13 -18.58
C ILE A 242 6.16 14.72 -18.76
N SER A 243 7.07 15.65 -18.52
CA SER A 243 8.52 15.48 -18.63
C SER A 243 9.03 14.32 -17.76
N PRO A 244 10.01 13.54 -18.23
CA PRO A 244 10.55 12.40 -17.51
C PRO A 244 11.71 12.84 -16.61
N GLU A 245 11.45 13.50 -15.49
CA GLU A 245 12.49 13.71 -14.49
C GLU A 245 11.98 13.41 -13.08
N THR A 246 12.79 12.61 -12.38
CA THR A 246 12.68 12.23 -10.96
C THR A 246 11.84 10.99 -10.64
N THR A 247 12.28 9.82 -11.13
CA THR A 247 12.08 8.56 -10.40
C THR A 247 13.42 8.09 -9.87
N ILE A 248 13.74 8.48 -8.63
CA ILE A 248 14.80 7.85 -7.85
C ILE A 248 14.25 6.52 -7.36
N ILE A 249 14.60 5.44 -8.06
CA ILE A 249 14.38 4.06 -7.61
C ILE A 249 15.40 3.81 -6.50
N PRO A 250 15.02 3.50 -5.24
CA PRO A 250 15.98 2.95 -4.29
C PRO A 250 16.34 1.54 -4.76
N ARG A 251 17.56 1.40 -5.32
CA ARG A 251 18.17 0.09 -5.57
C ARG A 251 18.47 -0.54 -4.20
N HIS A 252 17.66 -1.49 -3.78
CA HIS A 252 18.05 -2.41 -2.71
C HIS A 252 19.04 -3.44 -3.27
N ALA A 253 20.29 -3.30 -2.86
CA ALA A 253 21.25 -4.40 -2.70
C ALA A 253 21.39 -4.70 -1.20
#